data_AF-A0A3D2PAL4-F1
#
_entry.id   AF-A0A3D2PAL4-F1
#
_cell.length_a   1.000
_cell.length_b   1.000
_cell.length_c   1.000
_cell.angle_alpha   90.00
_cell.angle_beta   90.00
_cell.angle_gamma   90.00
#
_symmetry.space_group_name_H-M   'P 1'
#
loop_
_entity.id
_entity.type
_entity.pdbx_description
1 polymer ?
#
loop_
_entity_poly.entity_id
_entity_poly.type
_entity_poly.pdbx_seq_one_letter_code
_entity_poly.pdbx_strand_id
1 'polypeptide(L)'
;MSRRKTKHRTGLPRIKGIGKKVHNAWVGYICICCDALNLFSIGDTLLNPNDAYSTAAWKCKECNYLHSKDSPLPFSEWPSEFTDPTSIKCRRFWQAFFRIITENKESYWKQCNACGRILPSNAFDRHTGWGPLEKQMECRSCKGAINAYLNPKRTKQQLYESNIKRRVGDLLLESENQAVDKNFIDDLFRRFNSTCFKTAKKLNKNDRDSWEIDHILPSSWLYP
;
A
#
# COMPACT_ATOMS: atom_id res chain seq x y z
N MET A 1 -12.92 -26.26 4.42
CA MET A 1 -13.33 -25.39 5.55
C MET A 1 -14.24 -24.34 4.98
N SER A 2 -15.54 -24.36 5.30
CA SER A 2 -16.49 -23.36 4.77
C SER A 2 -15.92 -21.96 4.99
N ARG A 3 -15.71 -21.22 3.89
CA ARG A 3 -15.28 -19.81 3.96
C ARG A 3 -16.24 -19.10 4.88
N ARG A 4 -15.69 -18.68 6.01
CA ARG A 4 -16.38 -17.97 7.06
C ARG A 4 -17.12 -16.80 6.40
N LYS A 5 -18.46 -16.78 6.44
CA LYS A 5 -19.27 -15.57 6.16
C LYS A 5 -19.05 -14.54 7.29
N THR A 6 -17.81 -14.31 7.70
CA THR A 6 -17.49 -13.27 8.69
C THR A 6 -17.49 -11.95 7.95
N LYS A 7 -18.56 -11.17 8.16
CA LYS A 7 -18.41 -9.72 8.20
C LYS A 7 -17.34 -9.45 9.26
N HIS A 8 -16.10 -9.21 8.85
CA HIS A 8 -15.01 -8.87 9.77
C HIS A 8 -15.41 -7.59 10.50
N ARG A 9 -16.05 -7.73 11.66
CA ARG A 9 -16.30 -6.63 12.57
C ARG A 9 -14.98 -6.31 13.24
N THR A 10 -14.26 -5.34 12.68
CA THR A 10 -12.95 -4.86 13.14
C THR A 10 -13.01 -4.20 14.53
N GLY A 11 -14.19 -4.10 15.16
CA GLY A 11 -14.41 -3.39 16.43
C GLY A 11 -14.36 -1.88 16.29
N LEU A 12 -13.58 -1.37 15.33
CA LEU A 12 -13.49 0.04 14.98
C LEU A 12 -14.52 0.37 13.87
N PRO A 13 -15.54 1.20 14.13
CA PRO A 13 -16.44 1.68 13.10
C PRO A 13 -15.66 2.61 12.14
N ARG A 14 -16.00 2.55 10.85
CA ARG A 14 -15.45 3.46 9.85
C ARG A 14 -16.24 4.77 9.85
N ILE A 15 -15.54 5.89 9.67
CA ILE A 15 -16.19 7.19 9.51
C ILE A 15 -16.97 7.21 8.19
N LYS A 16 -18.25 7.60 8.24
CA LYS A 16 -19.11 7.69 7.06
C LYS A 16 -18.53 8.70 6.06
N GLY A 17 -18.56 8.37 4.76
CA GLY A 17 -18.13 9.26 3.68
C GLY A 17 -16.64 9.14 3.27
N ILE A 18 -15.78 8.55 4.10
CA ILE A 18 -14.33 8.45 3.83
C ILE A 18 -13.97 7.24 2.93
N GLY A 19 -14.88 6.28 2.80
CA GLY A 19 -14.63 4.99 2.15
C GLY A 19 -14.72 4.93 0.62
N LYS A 20 -15.09 6.01 -0.08
CA LYS A 20 -15.32 5.95 -1.53
C LYS A 20 -14.03 6.00 -2.37
N LYS A 21 -12.91 6.47 -1.79
CA LYS A 21 -11.64 6.74 -2.48
C LYS A 21 -10.42 6.19 -1.73
N VAL A 22 -10.59 5.04 -1.08
CA VAL A 22 -9.61 4.44 -0.14
C VAL A 22 -8.32 3.95 -0.79
N HIS A 23 -8.32 3.79 -2.10
CA HIS A 23 -7.15 3.39 -2.88
C HIS A 23 -6.49 4.56 -3.58
N ASN A 24 -7.08 5.76 -3.52
CA ASN A 24 -6.53 6.92 -4.20
C ASN A 24 -5.20 7.33 -3.59
N ALA A 25 -4.28 7.70 -4.47
CA ALA A 25 -3.08 8.44 -4.11
C ALA A 25 -3.41 9.94 -3.96
N TRP A 26 -2.64 10.59 -3.10
CA TRP A 26 -2.68 12.02 -2.87
C TRP A 26 -1.28 12.59 -3.10
N VAL A 27 -1.22 13.77 -3.67
CA VAL A 27 -0.01 14.58 -3.69
C VAL A 27 0.01 15.44 -2.43
N GLY A 28 1.18 15.52 -1.80
CA GLY A 28 1.43 16.40 -0.66
C GLY A 28 2.71 17.19 -0.87
N TYR A 29 2.65 18.51 -0.70
CA TYR A 29 3.81 19.39 -0.81
C TYR A 29 3.70 20.58 0.15
N ILE A 30 4.85 21.11 0.57
CA ILE A 30 4.92 22.35 1.35
C ILE A 30 5.03 23.51 0.38
N CYS A 31 4.20 24.53 0.55
CA CYS A 31 4.26 25.72 -0.28
C CYS A 31 5.56 26.47 -0.03
N ILE A 32 6.31 26.75 -1.10
CA ILE A 32 7.59 27.47 -1.01
C ILE A 32 7.45 28.97 -0.71
N CYS A 33 6.21 29.49 -0.70
CA CYS A 33 5.92 30.89 -0.45
C CYS A 33 5.39 31.14 0.98
N CYS A 34 4.66 30.20 1.59
CA CYS A 34 4.04 30.40 2.90
C CYS A 34 4.13 29.19 3.85
N ASP A 35 4.91 28.17 3.52
CA ASP A 35 5.15 26.96 4.32
C ASP A 35 3.90 26.10 4.62
N ALA A 36 2.75 26.42 4.01
CA ALA A 36 1.53 25.65 4.20
C ALA A 36 1.64 24.26 3.53
N LEU A 37 1.16 23.23 4.24
CA LEU A 37 1.00 21.88 3.68
C LEU A 37 -0.21 21.85 2.74
N ASN A 38 0.02 21.51 1.47
CA ASN A 38 -1.00 21.37 0.45
C ASN A 38 -1.21 19.90 0.11
N LEU A 39 -2.47 19.46 0.13
CA LEU A 39 -2.87 18.08 -0.16
C LEU A 39 -4.03 18.06 -1.16
N PHE A 40 -3.92 17.23 -2.19
CA PHE A 40 -5.00 16.96 -3.14
C PHE A 40 -4.94 15.53 -3.69
N SER A 41 -6.12 14.95 -3.98
CA SER A 41 -6.25 13.58 -4.50
C SER A 41 -5.94 13.57 -6.00
N ILE A 42 -5.13 12.61 -6.44
CA ILE A 42 -4.81 12.38 -7.86
C ILE A 42 -5.50 11.14 -8.45
N GLY A 43 -6.20 10.35 -7.61
CA GLY A 43 -6.93 9.18 -8.10
C GLY A 43 -6.10 7.90 -8.02
N ASP A 44 -6.31 7.01 -8.97
CA ASP A 44 -5.71 5.67 -9.04
C ASP A 44 -4.44 5.60 -9.91
N THR A 45 -4.10 6.70 -10.58
CA THR A 45 -2.93 6.78 -11.47
C THR A 45 -1.90 7.72 -10.84
N LEU A 46 -0.67 7.23 -10.65
CA LEU A 46 0.43 8.05 -10.16
C LEU A 46 0.92 8.97 -11.26
N LEU A 47 1.35 10.17 -10.88
CA LEU A 47 1.92 11.13 -11.82
C LEU A 47 3.35 10.70 -12.16
N ASN A 48 3.71 10.77 -13.44
CA ASN A 48 5.10 10.66 -13.86
C ASN A 48 5.84 11.98 -13.51
N PRO A 49 7.09 11.93 -13.00
CA PRO A 49 7.86 13.14 -12.70
C PRO A 49 8.01 14.14 -13.82
N ASN A 50 8.21 13.67 -15.06
CA ASN A 50 8.39 14.54 -16.21
C ASN A 50 7.07 15.20 -16.62
N ASP A 51 5.96 14.46 -16.53
CA ASP A 51 4.62 14.98 -16.80
C ASP A 51 4.22 15.99 -15.72
N ALA A 52 4.50 15.69 -14.45
CA ALA A 52 4.28 16.60 -13.33
C ALA A 52 5.05 17.90 -13.55
N TYR A 53 6.36 17.84 -13.85
CA TYR A 53 7.12 19.05 -14.19
C TYR A 53 6.53 19.83 -15.37
N SER A 54 6.10 19.12 -16.42
CA SER A 54 5.69 19.76 -17.68
C SER A 54 4.30 20.39 -17.63
N THR A 55 3.39 19.83 -16.82
CA THR A 55 1.95 20.13 -16.86
C THR A 55 1.37 20.59 -15.52
N ALA A 56 2.07 20.41 -14.40
CA ALA A 56 1.54 20.77 -13.10
C ALA A 56 1.42 22.29 -12.92
N ALA A 57 0.25 22.70 -12.43
CA ALA A 57 -0.08 24.04 -12.03
C ALA A 57 -0.74 23.97 -10.65
N TRP A 58 0.06 23.74 -9.60
CA TRP A 58 -0.45 23.47 -8.26
C TRP A 58 -0.57 24.76 -7.45
N LYS A 59 -1.81 25.22 -7.28
CA LYS A 59 -2.11 26.41 -6.50
C LYS A 59 -2.10 26.11 -4.99
N CYS A 60 -1.39 26.92 -4.21
CA CYS A 60 -1.48 26.85 -2.76
C CYS A 60 -2.88 27.26 -2.29
N LYS A 61 -3.46 26.51 -1.35
CA LYS A 61 -4.78 26.82 -0.78
C LYS A 61 -4.76 28.05 0.13
N GLU A 62 -3.63 28.32 0.78
CA GLU A 62 -3.50 29.43 1.74
C GLU A 62 -3.11 30.74 1.04
N CYS A 63 -1.95 30.78 0.37
CA CYS A 63 -1.44 32.01 -0.23
C CYS A 63 -1.74 32.17 -1.73
N ASN A 64 -2.42 31.21 -2.35
CA ASN A 64 -2.73 31.21 -3.78
C ASN A 64 -1.53 31.19 -4.75
N TYR A 65 -0.29 31.10 -4.24
CA TYR A 65 0.91 30.99 -5.06
C TYR A 65 0.87 29.75 -5.94
N LEU A 66 1.23 29.93 -7.21
CA LEU A 66 1.21 28.86 -8.21
C LEU A 66 2.57 28.15 -8.24
N HIS A 67 2.58 26.84 -8.04
CA HIS A 67 3.76 26.01 -8.22
C HIS A 67 3.68 25.41 -9.62
N SER A 68 4.48 25.94 -10.53
CA SER A 68 4.63 25.45 -11.90
C SER A 68 6.03 25.77 -12.40
N LYS A 69 6.48 25.09 -13.46
CA LYS A 69 7.76 25.37 -14.13
C LYS A 69 7.89 26.83 -14.62
N ASP A 70 6.75 27.49 -14.84
CA ASP A 70 6.64 28.84 -15.38
C ASP A 70 6.54 29.91 -14.27
N SER A 71 6.51 29.50 -13.00
CA SER A 71 6.36 30.40 -11.85
C SER A 71 7.73 30.85 -11.31
N PRO A 72 7.93 32.15 -11.00
CA PRO A 72 9.19 32.63 -10.43
C PRO A 72 9.33 32.17 -8.99
N LEU A 73 10.54 31.79 -8.54
CA LEU A 73 10.74 31.39 -7.15
C LEU A 73 10.54 32.60 -6.22
N PRO A 74 9.80 32.47 -5.10
CA PRO A 74 9.39 33.60 -4.27
C PRO A 74 10.45 34.04 -3.25
N PHE A 75 11.73 33.70 -3.46
CA PHE A 75 12.81 33.97 -2.52
C PHE A 75 13.47 35.31 -2.82
N SER A 76 13.17 36.35 -2.04
CA SER A 76 13.71 37.71 -2.22
C SER A 76 15.23 37.80 -2.06
N GLU A 77 15.79 36.91 -1.25
CA GLU A 77 17.22 36.88 -0.92
C GLU A 77 18.05 36.18 -2.01
N TRP A 78 17.40 35.49 -2.94
CA TRP A 78 18.08 34.74 -4.00
C TRP A 78 18.40 35.63 -5.19
N PRO A 79 19.56 35.44 -5.85
CA PRO A 79 19.86 36.17 -7.08
C PRO A 79 18.79 35.93 -8.15
N SER A 80 18.52 36.94 -8.98
CA SER A 80 17.48 36.88 -10.04
C SER A 80 17.67 35.70 -11.00
N GLU A 81 18.91 35.31 -11.27
CA GLU A 81 19.24 34.13 -12.07
C GLU A 81 18.74 32.80 -11.48
N PHE A 82 18.44 32.71 -10.19
CA PHE A 82 17.82 31.52 -9.58
C PHE A 82 16.30 31.61 -9.53
N THR A 83 15.73 32.82 -9.51
CA THR A 83 14.29 33.04 -9.35
C THR A 83 13.54 33.22 -10.67
N ASP A 84 14.22 33.67 -11.73
CA ASP A 84 13.66 33.87 -13.07
C ASP A 84 13.25 32.54 -13.74
N PRO A 85 11.97 32.33 -14.10
CA PRO A 85 11.48 31.12 -14.79
C PRO A 85 12.21 30.80 -16.11
N THR A 86 12.75 31.80 -16.78
CA THR A 86 13.47 31.64 -18.05
C THR A 86 14.91 31.17 -17.84
N SER A 87 15.42 31.20 -16.60
CA SER A 87 16.74 30.69 -16.24
C SER A 87 16.75 29.17 -16.14
N ILE A 88 17.89 28.57 -16.53
CA ILE A 88 18.10 27.14 -16.31
C ILE A 88 18.14 26.77 -14.83
N LYS A 89 18.59 27.67 -13.94
CA LYS A 89 18.69 27.41 -12.49
C LYS A 89 17.28 27.25 -11.87
N CYS A 90 16.35 28.17 -12.18
CA CYS A 90 14.95 28.07 -11.77
C CYS A 90 14.27 26.83 -12.33
N ARG A 91 14.46 26.53 -13.63
CA ARG A 91 13.92 25.30 -14.25
C ARG A 91 14.41 24.04 -13.55
N ARG A 92 15.68 23.97 -13.17
CA ARG A 92 16.25 22.82 -12.43
C ARG A 92 15.66 22.69 -11.03
N PHE A 93 15.42 23.81 -10.34
CA PHE A 93 14.69 23.78 -9.07
C PHE A 93 13.31 23.16 -9.25
N TRP A 94 12.51 23.64 -10.21
CA TRP A 94 11.17 23.10 -10.43
C TRP A 94 11.18 21.63 -10.87
N GLN A 95 12.12 21.24 -11.73
CA GLN A 95 12.29 19.84 -12.12
C GLN A 95 12.56 18.94 -10.92
N ALA A 96 13.45 19.38 -10.01
CA ALA A 96 13.74 18.64 -8.78
C ALA A 96 12.54 18.64 -7.82
N PHE A 97 11.85 19.77 -7.65
CA PHE A 97 10.65 19.91 -6.82
C PHE A 97 9.57 18.89 -7.21
N PHE A 98 9.17 18.87 -8.48
CA PHE A 98 8.15 17.93 -8.95
C PHE A 98 8.63 16.49 -8.89
N ARG A 99 9.91 16.23 -9.18
CA ARG A 99 10.50 14.89 -9.07
C ARG A 99 10.40 14.36 -7.65
N ILE A 100 10.85 15.10 -6.63
CA ILE A 100 10.81 14.66 -5.22
C ILE A 100 9.40 14.23 -4.81
N ILE A 101 8.39 14.96 -5.27
CA ILE A 101 6.99 14.75 -4.89
C ILE A 101 6.36 13.55 -5.62
N THR A 102 6.92 13.11 -6.75
CA THR A 102 6.29 12.12 -7.65
C THR A 102 7.17 10.93 -8.04
N GLU A 103 8.43 10.90 -7.62
CA GLU A 103 9.44 9.92 -8.07
C GLU A 103 9.14 8.48 -7.67
N ASN A 104 8.53 8.26 -6.50
CA ASN A 104 8.27 6.91 -5.99
C ASN A 104 6.99 6.86 -5.15
N LYS A 105 6.50 5.65 -4.86
CA LYS A 105 5.24 5.45 -4.11
C LYS A 105 5.29 6.04 -2.68
N GLU A 106 6.47 6.15 -2.08
CA GLU A 106 6.67 6.71 -0.74
C GLU A 106 6.59 8.24 -0.72
N SER A 107 6.81 8.93 -1.85
CA SER A 107 6.60 10.38 -2.00
C SER A 107 5.12 10.79 -1.92
N TYR A 108 4.21 9.84 -2.19
CA TYR A 108 2.77 10.08 -2.17
C TYR A 108 2.14 9.93 -0.79
N TRP A 109 0.94 10.47 -0.67
CA TRP A 109 0.11 10.45 0.52
C TRP A 109 -1.13 9.57 0.29
N LYS A 110 -1.76 9.16 1.39
CA LYS A 110 -2.96 8.32 1.37
C LYS A 110 -3.91 8.72 2.49
N GLN A 111 -5.20 8.68 2.21
CA GLN A 111 -6.25 8.89 3.20
C GLN A 111 -6.60 7.57 3.92
N CYS A 112 -6.58 7.60 5.25
CA CYS A 112 -6.96 6.46 6.08
C CYS A 112 -8.47 6.25 6.08
N ASN A 113 -8.91 5.04 5.72
CA ASN A 113 -10.34 4.66 5.68
C ASN A 113 -11.00 4.58 7.07
N ALA A 114 -10.20 4.53 8.13
CA ALA A 114 -10.70 4.47 9.50
C ALA A 114 -10.81 5.86 10.14
N CYS A 115 -9.70 6.58 10.26
CA CYS A 115 -9.66 7.90 10.94
C CYS A 115 -9.75 9.11 10.02
N GLY A 116 -9.76 8.93 8.69
CA GLY A 116 -9.91 10.05 7.74
C GLY A 116 -8.67 10.91 7.50
N ARG A 117 -7.64 10.79 8.34
CA ARG A 117 -6.38 11.53 8.18
C ARG A 117 -5.72 11.18 6.84
N ILE A 118 -5.20 12.19 6.16
CA ILE A 118 -4.29 12.04 5.02
C ILE A 118 -2.88 12.04 5.57
N LEU A 119 -2.13 10.97 5.31
CA LEU A 119 -0.80 10.73 5.87
C LEU A 119 0.17 10.32 4.75
N PRO A 120 1.49 10.45 4.95
CA PRO A 120 2.48 9.89 4.03
C PRO A 120 2.21 8.39 3.83
N SER A 121 2.47 7.85 2.64
CA SER A 121 2.13 6.47 2.32
C SER A 121 2.88 5.46 3.19
N ASN A 122 4.06 5.81 3.72
CA ASN A 122 4.81 5.02 4.70
C ASN A 122 4.08 4.83 6.06
N ALA A 123 3.04 5.63 6.33
CA ALA A 123 2.18 5.46 7.50
C ALA A 123 1.22 4.27 7.37
N PHE A 124 1.24 3.56 6.24
CA PHE A 124 0.43 2.40 5.93
C PHE A 124 1.30 1.18 5.64
N ASP A 125 0.83 0.01 6.07
CA ASP A 125 1.51 -1.25 5.75
C ASP A 125 1.32 -1.62 4.28
N ARG A 126 2.31 -2.31 3.71
CA ARG A 126 2.26 -2.80 2.32
C ARG A 126 1.14 -3.82 2.13
N HIS A 127 0.47 -3.74 1.00
CA HIS A 127 -0.51 -4.71 0.52
C HIS A 127 -0.54 -4.71 -1.01
N THR A 128 0.00 -5.76 -1.61
CA THR A 128 0.05 -5.93 -3.07
C THR A 128 -1.36 -5.93 -3.67
N GLY A 129 -1.52 -5.32 -4.84
CA GLY A 129 -2.79 -5.27 -5.58
C GLY A 129 -3.84 -4.29 -5.03
N TRP A 130 -3.51 -3.45 -4.05
CA TRP A 130 -4.46 -2.50 -3.43
C TRP A 130 -4.21 -1.06 -3.87
N GLY A 131 -4.53 -0.78 -5.14
CA GLY A 131 -4.36 0.53 -5.77
C GLY A 131 -2.91 0.87 -6.12
N PRO A 132 -2.64 2.08 -6.64
CA PRO A 132 -1.31 2.47 -7.13
C PRO A 132 -0.22 2.38 -6.07
N LEU A 133 -0.54 2.73 -4.82
CA LEU A 133 0.41 2.77 -3.72
C LEU A 133 0.70 1.39 -3.10
N GLU A 134 -0.13 0.37 -3.38
CA GLU A 134 -0.01 -0.96 -2.77
C GLU A 134 0.08 -0.91 -1.24
N LYS A 135 -0.81 -0.13 -0.62
CA LYS A 135 -0.89 0.06 0.82
C LYS A 135 -2.26 -0.35 1.35
N GLN A 136 -2.31 -0.82 2.59
CA GLN A 136 -3.57 -1.12 3.29
C GLN A 136 -4.51 0.10 3.35
N MET A 137 -5.80 -0.17 3.58
CA MET A 137 -6.83 0.87 3.70
C MET A 137 -6.69 1.70 4.98
N GLU A 138 -6.25 1.07 6.06
CA GLU A 138 -6.08 1.68 7.37
C GLU A 138 -4.60 2.04 7.63
N CYS A 139 -4.35 3.21 8.24
CA CYS A 139 -3.01 3.57 8.68
C CYS A 139 -2.56 2.70 9.87
N ARG A 140 -1.25 2.62 10.10
CA ARG A 140 -0.65 1.80 11.17
C ARG A 140 -1.23 2.08 12.55
N SER A 141 -1.57 3.35 12.87
CA SER A 141 -2.22 3.69 14.15
C SER A 141 -3.60 3.03 14.28
N CYS A 142 -4.44 3.15 13.26
CA CYS A 142 -5.77 2.53 13.27
C CYS A 142 -5.68 1.01 13.23
N LYS A 143 -4.72 0.47 12.48
CA LYS A 143 -4.45 -0.97 12.44
C LYS A 143 -4.04 -1.50 13.81
N GLY A 144 -3.23 -0.76 14.56
CA GLY A 144 -2.87 -1.08 15.95
C GLY A 144 -4.11 -1.21 16.84
N ALA A 145 -5.02 -0.23 16.80
CA ALA A 145 -6.26 -0.27 17.58
C ALA A 145 -7.17 -1.46 17.18
N ILE A 146 -7.31 -1.73 15.87
CA ILE A 146 -8.07 -2.88 15.36
C ILE A 146 -7.44 -4.19 15.84
N ASN A 147 -6.12 -4.32 15.76
CA ASN A 147 -5.40 -5.51 16.20
C ASN A 147 -5.53 -5.71 17.72
N ALA A 148 -5.50 -4.66 18.54
CA ALA A 148 -5.73 -4.76 19.98
C ALA A 148 -7.11 -5.36 20.31
N TYR A 149 -8.15 -5.05 19.52
CA TYR A 149 -9.48 -5.65 19.67
C TYR A 149 -9.56 -7.09 19.13
N LEU A 150 -8.89 -7.37 18.00
CA LEU A 150 -8.99 -8.66 17.31
C LEU A 150 -8.06 -9.73 17.88
N ASN A 151 -6.88 -9.37 18.39
CA ASN A 151 -5.87 -10.31 18.86
C ASN A 151 -6.38 -11.20 20.01
N PRO A 152 -7.11 -10.71 21.02
CA PRO A 152 -7.71 -11.57 22.06
C PRO A 152 -8.73 -12.58 21.52
N LYS A 153 -9.30 -12.33 20.34
CA LYS A 153 -10.29 -13.20 19.68
C LYS A 153 -9.64 -14.22 18.74
N ARG A 154 -8.33 -14.17 18.53
CA ARG A 154 -7.59 -15.14 17.73
C ARG A 154 -7.35 -16.39 18.57
N THR A 155 -7.42 -17.56 17.94
CA THR A 155 -7.01 -18.79 18.62
C THR A 155 -5.50 -18.78 18.85
N LYS A 156 -5.03 -19.49 19.89
CA LYS A 156 -3.58 -19.68 20.13
C LYS A 156 -2.86 -20.18 18.88
N GLN A 157 -3.50 -21.09 18.14
CA GLN A 157 -3.00 -21.62 16.87
C GLN A 157 -2.85 -20.53 15.79
N GLN A 158 -3.82 -19.63 15.63
CA GLN A 158 -3.72 -18.51 14.68
C GLN A 158 -2.61 -17.50 15.05
N LEU A 159 -2.40 -17.25 16.34
CA LEU A 159 -1.30 -16.41 16.82
C LEU A 159 0.05 -17.09 16.57
N TYR A 160 0.14 -18.40 16.80
CA TYR A 160 1.34 -19.20 16.59
C TYR A 160 1.71 -19.32 15.11
N GLU A 161 0.74 -19.62 14.23
CA GLU A 161 0.92 -19.64 12.78
C GLU A 161 1.43 -18.29 12.23
N SER A 162 0.90 -17.18 12.75
CA SER A 162 1.36 -15.84 12.36
C SER A 162 2.78 -15.52 12.84
N ASN A 163 3.24 -16.15 13.93
CA ASN A 163 4.57 -15.92 14.52
C ASN A 163 5.62 -16.84 13.88
N ILE A 164 5.29 -18.12 13.69
CA ILE A 164 6.15 -19.11 13.04
C ILE A 164 6.38 -18.78 11.56
N LYS A 165 5.34 -18.41 10.80
CA LYS A 165 5.50 -18.12 9.36
C LYS A 165 6.53 -17.03 9.08
N ARG A 166 6.66 -16.04 9.97
CA ARG A 166 7.72 -15.02 9.89
C ARG A 166 9.07 -15.60 10.29
N ARG A 167 9.16 -16.16 11.49
CA ARG A 167 10.47 -16.50 12.08
C ARG A 167 11.15 -17.68 11.39
N VAL A 168 10.38 -18.70 11.01
CA VAL A 168 10.87 -19.92 10.38
C VAL A 168 10.96 -19.76 8.86
N GLY A 169 9.98 -19.07 8.25
CA GLY A 169 9.98 -18.82 6.81
C GLY A 169 11.14 -17.93 6.36
N ASP A 170 11.50 -16.93 7.16
CA ASP A 170 12.63 -16.04 6.87
C ASP A 170 13.99 -16.72 7.13
N LEU A 171 14.08 -17.65 8.10
CA LEU A 171 15.35 -18.31 8.48
C LEU A 171 15.65 -19.61 7.72
N LEU A 172 14.64 -20.39 7.33
CA LEU A 172 14.84 -21.72 6.75
C LEU A 172 14.50 -21.79 5.25
N LEU A 173 13.73 -20.84 4.72
CA LEU A 173 13.12 -20.93 3.38
C LEU A 173 13.37 -19.68 2.54
N GLU A 174 14.40 -18.88 2.86
CA GLU A 174 14.71 -17.63 2.14
C GLU A 174 14.96 -17.86 0.63
N SER A 175 15.55 -19.01 0.26
CA SER A 175 15.75 -19.47 -1.13
C SER A 175 14.55 -20.23 -1.73
N GLU A 176 13.58 -20.65 -0.91
CA GLU A 176 12.43 -21.48 -1.32
C GLU A 176 11.10 -20.70 -1.35
N ASN A 177 11.09 -19.44 -0.93
CA ASN A 177 9.97 -18.51 -1.08
C ASN A 177 9.78 -18.11 -2.56
N GLN A 178 9.48 -19.09 -3.40
CA GLN A 178 9.09 -18.87 -4.78
C GLN A 178 7.64 -18.39 -4.80
N ALA A 179 7.38 -17.33 -5.58
CA ALA A 179 6.01 -16.91 -5.86
C ALA A 179 5.25 -18.11 -6.43
N VAL A 180 4.04 -18.37 -5.91
CA VAL A 180 3.20 -19.48 -6.34
C VAL A 180 3.01 -19.38 -7.87
N ASP A 181 3.59 -20.31 -8.62
CA ASP A 181 3.49 -20.33 -10.08
C ASP A 181 2.01 -20.43 -10.48
N LYS A 182 1.64 -19.82 -11.62
CA LYS A 182 0.25 -19.80 -12.12
C LYS A 182 -0.34 -21.21 -12.26
N ASN A 183 0.52 -22.23 -12.40
CA ASN A 183 0.15 -23.63 -12.57
C ASN A 183 0.17 -24.46 -11.26
N PHE A 184 0.40 -23.84 -10.10
CA PHE A 184 0.50 -24.55 -8.82
C PHE A 184 -0.69 -25.48 -8.52
N ILE A 185 -1.91 -25.08 -8.88
CA ILE A 185 -3.10 -25.90 -8.66
C ILE A 185 -3.08 -27.15 -9.54
N ASP A 186 -2.66 -27.02 -10.80
CA ASP A 186 -2.52 -28.15 -11.72
C ASP A 186 -1.50 -29.15 -11.23
N ASP A 187 -0.35 -28.66 -10.76
CA ASP A 187 0.70 -29.51 -10.21
C ASP A 187 0.25 -30.23 -8.94
N LEU A 188 -0.52 -29.57 -8.08
CA LEU A 188 -1.01 -30.16 -6.85
C LEU A 188 -2.05 -31.27 -7.12
N PHE A 189 -2.96 -31.05 -8.06
CA PHE A 189 -3.92 -32.08 -8.49
C PHE A 189 -3.23 -33.26 -9.17
N ARG A 190 -2.20 -33.01 -9.98
CA ARG A 190 -1.38 -34.07 -10.56
C ARG A 190 -0.64 -34.87 -9.49
N ARG A 191 0.01 -34.20 -8.55
CA ARG A 191 0.83 -34.82 -7.49
C ARG A 191 0.02 -35.73 -6.58
N PHE A 192 -1.20 -35.33 -6.21
CA PHE A 192 -2.08 -36.11 -5.34
C PHE A 192 -3.10 -36.96 -6.13
N ASN A 193 -2.89 -37.15 -7.44
CA ASN A 193 -3.78 -37.89 -8.33
C ASN A 193 -5.25 -37.47 -8.20
N SER A 194 -5.48 -36.17 -7.99
CA SER A 194 -6.80 -35.58 -7.74
C SER A 194 -7.54 -36.26 -6.60
N THR A 195 -6.85 -36.65 -5.52
CA THR A 195 -7.46 -37.25 -4.33
C THR A 195 -7.18 -36.43 -3.08
N CYS A 196 -8.14 -36.41 -2.16
CA CYS A 196 -7.99 -35.78 -0.87
C CYS A 196 -7.00 -36.59 -0.03
N PHE A 197 -5.89 -35.96 0.38
CA PHE A 197 -4.84 -36.59 1.18
C PHE A 197 -5.35 -37.33 2.42
N LYS A 198 -6.36 -36.78 3.13
CA LYS A 198 -6.89 -37.37 4.37
C LYS A 198 -7.98 -38.41 4.15
N THR A 199 -8.85 -38.21 3.17
CA THR A 199 -10.07 -39.02 3.00
C THR A 199 -10.02 -39.95 1.79
N ALA A 200 -8.96 -39.86 0.99
CA ALA A 200 -8.78 -40.54 -0.29
C ALA A 200 -9.90 -40.31 -1.33
N LYS A 201 -10.87 -39.41 -1.05
CA LYS A 201 -11.94 -39.08 -1.99
C LYS A 201 -11.39 -38.40 -3.23
N LYS A 202 -11.89 -38.78 -4.40
CA LYS A 202 -11.56 -38.12 -5.66
C LYS A 202 -12.13 -36.70 -5.68
N LEU A 203 -11.30 -35.74 -6.02
CA LEU A 203 -11.59 -34.32 -6.08
C LEU A 203 -11.65 -33.87 -7.53
N ASN A 204 -12.54 -32.92 -7.83
CA ASN A 204 -12.60 -32.26 -9.11
C ASN A 204 -11.95 -30.87 -9.01
N LYS A 205 -10.89 -30.63 -9.78
CA LYS A 205 -10.16 -29.35 -9.80
C LYS A 205 -11.08 -28.16 -10.08
N ASN A 206 -12.08 -28.33 -10.94
CA ASN A 206 -12.97 -27.25 -11.36
C ASN A 206 -14.05 -26.91 -10.31
N ASP A 207 -14.28 -27.82 -9.37
CA ASP A 207 -15.25 -27.65 -8.28
C ASP A 207 -14.58 -27.03 -7.05
N ARG A 208 -14.29 -25.74 -7.13
CA ARG A 208 -13.48 -25.00 -6.14
C ARG A 208 -14.13 -24.91 -4.74
N ASP A 209 -15.41 -25.26 -4.61
CA ASP A 209 -16.12 -25.21 -3.34
C ASP A 209 -16.09 -26.56 -2.59
N SER A 210 -15.70 -27.66 -3.24
CA SER A 210 -15.68 -29.00 -2.62
C SER A 210 -14.34 -29.40 -1.99
N TRP A 211 -13.28 -28.61 -2.19
CA TRP A 211 -11.95 -28.87 -1.65
C TRP A 211 -11.24 -27.59 -1.24
N GLU A 212 -10.23 -27.76 -0.38
CA GLU A 212 -9.35 -26.67 0.07
C GLU A 212 -7.91 -27.16 0.03
N ILE A 213 -6.98 -26.25 -0.24
CA ILE A 213 -5.54 -26.55 -0.14
C ILE A 213 -5.16 -26.42 1.33
N ASP A 214 -4.75 -27.53 1.91
CA ASP A 214 -4.25 -27.52 3.28
C ASP A 214 -2.78 -27.10 3.28
N HIS A 215 -2.46 -26.09 4.08
CA HIS A 215 -1.10 -25.56 4.23
C HIS A 215 -0.45 -26.09 5.51
N ILE A 216 -0.54 -27.41 5.74
CA ILE A 216 0.18 -28.05 6.84
C ILE A 216 1.65 -28.07 6.45
N LEU A 217 2.42 -27.13 6.98
CA LEU A 217 3.85 -27.37 7.17
C LEU A 217 3.94 -28.47 8.24
N PRO A 218 4.51 -29.65 7.95
CA PRO A 218 4.63 -30.69 8.96
C PRO A 218 5.44 -30.11 10.12
N SER A 219 4.84 -29.97 11.30
CA SER A 219 5.52 -29.47 12.50
C SER A 219 6.73 -30.32 12.87
N SER A 220 6.78 -31.57 12.40
CA SER A 220 7.92 -32.48 12.52
C SER A 220 9.19 -32.01 11.81
N TRP A 221 9.09 -31.10 10.84
CA TRP A 221 10.26 -30.50 10.19
C TRP A 221 10.79 -29.27 10.93
N LEU A 222 10.06 -28.80 11.96
CA LEU A 222 10.43 -27.65 12.79
C LEU A 222 10.85 -28.03 14.21
N TYR A 223 10.79 -29.31 14.55
CA TYR A 223 11.18 -29.85 15.85
C TYR A 223 11.89 -31.20 15.64
N PRO A 224 13.24 -31.23 15.66
CA PRO A 224 13.98 -32.47 15.86
C PRO A 224 13.83 -33.00 17.29
#